data_AF-A0A0V0WJ86-F1
#
_entry.id   AF-A0A0V0WJ86-F1
#
_cell.length_a   1.000
_cell.length_b   1.000
_cell.length_c   1.000
_cell.angle_alpha   90.00
_cell.angle_beta   90.00
_cell.angle_gamma   90.00
#
_symmetry.space_group_name_H-M   'P 1'
#
loop_
_entity.id
_entity.type
_entity.pdbx_description
1 polymer ?
#
loop_
_entity_poly.entity_id
_entity_poly.type
_entity_poly.pdbx_seq_one_letter_code
_entity_poly.pdbx_strand_id
1 'polypeptide(L)'
;MDAKEWLKKLEDFFRASGVPTMDYGAVGRYLLTDPVRRELYPAGQATDDSFEELKERLLNTYGLEESPGMLIDRFHALHQRKGQSI
;
A
#
# COMPACT_ATOMS: atom_id res chain seq x y z
N MET A 1 -7.66 1.04 -11.78
CA MET A 1 -7.48 1.93 -10.62
C MET A 1 -6.33 1.38 -9.83
N ASP A 2 -5.25 2.15 -9.68
CA ASP A 2 -4.11 1.73 -8.87
C ASP A 2 -4.42 1.83 -7.37
N ALA A 3 -3.53 1.28 -6.53
CA ALA A 3 -3.72 1.25 -5.08
C ALA A 3 -3.79 2.64 -4.44
N LYS A 4 -3.06 3.64 -4.97
CA LYS A 4 -3.07 5.01 -4.46
C LYS A 4 -4.40 5.69 -4.78
N GLU A 5 -4.90 5.52 -5.99
CA GLU A 5 -6.20 6.05 -6.40
C GLU A 5 -7.34 5.40 -5.62
N TRP A 6 -7.28 4.09 -5.36
CA TRP A 6 -8.25 3.40 -4.50
C TRP A 6 -8.23 3.93 -3.06
N LEU A 7 -7.04 4.08 -2.47
CA LEU A 7 -6.86 4.60 -1.11
C LEU A 7 -7.43 6.00 -0.95
N LYS A 8 -7.18 6.87 -1.93
CA LYS A 8 -7.74 8.23 -1.93
C LYS A 8 -9.26 8.23 -1.92
N LYS A 9 -9.89 7.40 -2.78
CA LYS A 9 -11.35 7.27 -2.82
C LYS A 9 -11.92 6.71 -1.52
N LEU A 10 -11.21 5.78 -0.88
CA LEU A 10 -11.61 5.24 0.43
C LEU A 10 -11.56 6.32 1.51
N GLU A 11 -10.48 7.13 1.55
CA GLU A 11 -10.36 8.24 2.50
C GLU A 11 -11.45 9.29 2.30
N ASP A 12 -11.73 9.65 1.04
CA ASP A 12 -12.81 10.57 0.68
C ASP A 12 -14.18 10.02 1.13
N PHE A 13 -14.40 8.71 0.97
CA PHE A 13 -15.62 8.04 1.42
C PHE A 13 -15.79 8.08 2.94
N PHE A 14 -14.73 7.83 3.71
CA PHE A 14 -14.78 7.92 5.17
C PHE A 14 -15.06 9.34 5.66
N ARG A 15 -14.42 10.32 5.03
CA ARG A 15 -14.64 11.74 5.33
C ARG A 15 -16.10 12.14 5.05
N ALA A 16 -16.63 11.76 3.89
CA ALA A 16 -18.01 12.05 3.52
C ALA A 16 -19.02 11.34 4.43
N SER A 17 -18.67 10.15 4.95
CA SER A 17 -19.51 9.35 5.84
C SER A 17 -19.43 9.75 7.32
N GLY A 18 -18.58 10.73 7.66
CA GLY A 18 -18.42 11.20 9.04
C GLY A 18 -17.73 10.20 9.97
N VAL A 19 -16.97 9.25 9.41
CA VAL A 19 -16.16 8.33 10.22
C VAL A 19 -15.09 9.14 10.97
N PRO A 20 -14.88 8.92 12.28
CA PRO A 20 -13.75 9.51 12.97
C PRO A 20 -12.42 9.06 12.36
N THR A 21 -11.46 9.96 12.21
CA THR A 21 -10.16 9.64 11.56
C THR A 21 -9.40 8.53 12.28
N MET A 22 -9.56 8.41 13.60
CA MET A 22 -8.98 7.33 14.40
C MET A 22 -9.52 5.94 14.04
N ASP A 23 -10.73 5.86 13.46
CA ASP A 23 -11.39 4.59 13.13
C ASP A 23 -11.16 4.17 11.66
N TYR A 24 -10.45 4.98 10.86
CA TYR A 24 -10.27 4.73 9.43
C TYR A 24 -9.59 3.38 9.14
N GLY A 25 -8.60 2.97 9.95
CA GLY A 25 -7.93 1.68 9.76
C GLY A 25 -8.85 0.51 10.11
N ALA A 26 -9.52 0.56 11.27
CA ALA A 26 -10.49 -0.46 11.69
C ALA A 26 -11.64 -0.63 10.68
N VAL A 27 -12.28 0.47 10.27
CA VAL A 27 -13.39 0.46 9.30
C VAL A 27 -12.89 0.03 7.93
N GLY A 28 -11.73 0.52 7.48
CA GLY A 28 -11.12 0.13 6.21
C GLY A 28 -10.80 -1.35 6.14
N ARG A 29 -10.26 -1.92 7.21
CA ARG A 29 -10.01 -3.36 7.31
C ARG A 29 -11.29 -4.19 7.24
N TYR A 30 -12.40 -3.69 7.81
CA TYR A 30 -13.70 -4.37 7.75
C TYR A 30 -14.29 -4.41 6.33
N LEU A 31 -14.03 -3.39 5.51
CA LEU A 31 -14.51 -3.31 4.13
C LEU A 31 -13.73 -4.20 3.16
N LEU A 32 -12.59 -4.78 3.58
CA LEU A 32 -11.82 -5.69 2.74
C LEU A 32 -12.58 -7.00 2.51
N THR A 33 -12.49 -7.53 1.29
CA THR A 33 -12.96 -8.88 1.02
C THR A 33 -12.08 -9.90 1.76
N ASP A 34 -12.63 -11.05 2.10
CA ASP A 34 -11.89 -12.13 2.78
C ASP A 34 -10.53 -12.49 2.16
N PRO A 35 -10.38 -12.65 0.83
CA PRO A 35 -9.08 -12.93 0.24
C PRO A 35 -8.08 -11.79 0.46
N VAL A 36 -8.49 -10.54 0.21
CA VAL A 36 -7.61 -9.36 0.39
C VAL A 36 -7.23 -9.20 1.86
N ARG A 37 -8.17 -9.43 2.78
CA ARG A 37 -7.89 -9.37 4.22
C ARG A 37 -6.85 -10.40 4.66
N ARG A 38 -6.90 -11.63 4.14
CA ARG A 38 -5.92 -12.69 4.45
C ARG A 38 -4.55 -12.42 3.86
N GLU A 39 -4.51 -11.80 2.68
CA GLU A 39 -3.27 -11.39 2.02
C GLU A 39 -2.61 -10.23 2.78
N LEU A 40 -3.39 -9.21 3.15
CA LEU A 40 -2.88 -8.04 3.86
C LEU A 40 -2.60 -8.31 5.33
N TYR A 41 -3.36 -9.18 6.01
CA TYR A 41 -3.24 -9.45 7.44
C TYR A 41 -3.09 -10.96 7.70
N PRO A 42 -1.90 -11.53 7.43
CA PRO A 42 -1.62 -12.94 7.69
C PRO A 42 -1.68 -13.26 9.19
N ALA A 43 -2.13 -14.48 9.50
CA ALA A 43 -2.25 -14.94 10.88
C ALA A 43 -0.89 -14.94 11.60
N GLY A 44 -0.85 -14.38 12.82
CA GLY A 44 0.36 -14.33 13.65
C GLY A 44 1.24 -13.09 13.45
N GLN A 45 0.90 -12.20 12.52
CA GLN A 45 1.56 -10.91 12.43
C GLN A 45 0.95 -9.93 13.45
N ALA A 46 1.79 -9.12 14.10
CA ALA A 46 1.29 -7.99 14.89
C ALA A 46 0.65 -6.97 13.94
N THR A 47 -0.53 -6.48 14.30
CA THR A 47 -1.30 -5.52 13.51
C THR A 47 -1.88 -4.47 14.42
N ASP A 48 -1.78 -3.20 14.06
CA ASP A 48 -2.62 -2.13 14.59
C ASP A 48 -3.78 -1.81 13.65
N ASP A 49 -4.77 -1.09 14.18
CA ASP A 49 -5.95 -0.65 13.43
C ASP A 49 -5.80 0.80 12.93
N SER A 50 -4.57 1.27 12.76
CA SER A 50 -4.30 2.60 12.21
C SER A 50 -4.54 2.61 10.70
N PHE A 51 -4.94 3.78 10.18
CA PHE A 51 -5.09 3.95 8.74
C PHE A 51 -3.76 3.90 8.00
N GLU A 52 -2.67 4.30 8.65
CA GLU A 52 -1.33 4.23 8.07
C GLU A 52 -0.86 2.78 7.87
N GLU A 53 -1.13 1.88 8.82
CA GLU A 53 -0.83 0.46 8.62
C GLU A 53 -1.63 -0.13 7.44
N LEU A 54 -2.92 0.22 7.31
CA LEU A 54 -3.72 -0.20 6.16
C LEU A 54 -3.14 0.32 4.83
N LYS A 55 -2.73 1.61 4.78
CA LYS A 55 -2.08 2.19 3.59
C LYS A 55 -0.79 1.47 3.25
N GLU A 56 0.08 1.26 4.25
CA GLU A 56 1.38 0.62 4.06
C GLU A 56 1.22 -0.79 3.50
N ARG A 57 0.34 -1.61 4.11
CA ARG A 57 0.07 -2.97 3.63
C ARG A 57 -0.47 -2.97 2.21
N LEU A 58 -1.45 -2.12 1.91
CA LEU A 58 -2.03 -2.02 0.56
C LEU A 58 -1.01 -1.58 -0.49
N LEU A 59 -0.17 -0.59 -0.17
CA LEU A 59 0.84 -0.08 -1.11
C LEU A 59 2.00 -1.06 -1.28
N ASN A 60 2.40 -1.79 -0.23
CA ASN A 60 3.42 -2.81 -0.35
C ASN A 60 2.94 -4.01 -1.19
N THR A 61 1.67 -4.39 -1.08
CA THR A 61 1.11 -5.51 -1.84
C THR A 61 0.72 -5.12 -3.27
N TYR A 62 0.09 -3.96 -3.46
CA TYR A 62 -0.52 -3.57 -4.74
C TYR A 62 -0.03 -2.22 -5.30
N GLY A 63 0.81 -1.49 -4.56
CA GLY A 63 1.34 -0.17 -4.95
C GLY A 63 2.62 -0.22 -5.78
N LEU A 64 3.10 -1.42 -6.15
CA LEU A 64 4.23 -1.59 -7.04
C LEU A 64 3.82 -1.19 -8.47
N GLU A 65 4.10 0.06 -8.86
CA GLU A 65 3.88 0.53 -10.23
C GLU A 65 4.90 -0.08 -11.20
N GLU A 66 6.10 -0.43 -10.72
CA GLU A 66 7.16 -1.06 -11.49
C GLU A 66 7.24 -2.55 -11.12
N SER A 67 7.12 -3.44 -12.10
CA SER A 67 7.38 -4.85 -11.84
C SER A 67 8.82 -5.05 -11.31
N PRO A 68 9.10 -6.13 -10.57
CA PRO A 68 10.48 -6.47 -10.20
C PRO A 68 11.43 -6.49 -11.40
N GLY A 69 10.94 -6.89 -12.58
CA GLY A 69 11.69 -6.81 -13.84
C GLY A 69 12.05 -5.38 -14.25
N MET A 70 11.11 -4.44 -14.18
CA MET A 70 11.37 -3.02 -14.48
C MET A 70 12.34 -2.38 -13.49
N LEU A 71 12.26 -2.76 -12.21
CA LEU A 71 13.21 -2.32 -11.18
C LEU A 71 14.63 -2.86 -11.46
N ILE A 72 14.71 -4.13 -11.86
CA ILE A 72 15.96 -4.77 -12.28
C ILE A 72 16.51 -4.09 -13.54
N ASP A 73 15.69 -3.80 -14.55
CA ASP A 73 16.11 -3.11 -15.76
C ASP A 73 16.61 -1.69 -15.47
N ARG A 74 15.95 -0.96 -14.57
CA ARG A 74 16.41 0.36 -14.12
C ARG A 74 17.70 0.27 -13.33
N PHE A 75 17.84 -0.70 -12.43
CA PHE A 75 19.09 -0.94 -11.69
C PHE A 75 20.24 -1.26 -12.65
N HIS A 76 19.99 -2.08 -13.68
CA HIS A 76 20.98 -2.35 -14.72
C HIS A 76 21.30 -1.11 -15.57
N ALA A 77 20.30 -0.28 -15.90
CA ALA A 77 20.51 0.98 -16.59
C ALA A 77 21.27 2.01 -15.75
N LEU A 78 21.24 1.88 -14.41
CA LEU A 78 22.01 2.68 -13.47
C LEU A 78 23.46 2.20 -13.30
N HIS A 79 23.88 1.09 -13.95
CA HIS A 79 25.30 0.71 -13.95
C HIS A 79 26.16 1.88 -14.46
N GLN A 80 27.06 2.29 -13.57
CA GLN A 80 27.99 3.41 -13.63
C GLN A 80 28.36 3.87 -15.05
N ARG A 81 28.05 5.13 -15.36
CA ARG A 81 28.79 5.84 -16.40
C ARG A 81 30.27 5.81 -16.01
N LYS A 82 31.12 5.31 -16.91
CA LYS A 82 32.58 5.30 -16.77
C LYS A 82 33.04 6.68 -16.26
N GLY A 83 33.48 6.77 -14.99
CA GLY A 83 34.01 8.00 -14.40
C GLY A 83 33.24 8.63 -13.24
N GLN A 84 32.12 8.08 -12.75
CA GLN A 84 31.51 8.56 -11.50
C GLN A 84 32.18 7.91 -10.28
N SER A 85 32.73 8.75 -9.38
CA SER A 85 33.17 8.34 -8.05
C SER A 85 31.99 7.88 -7.21
N ILE A 86 32.24 6.88 -6.36
CA ILE A 86 31.38 6.46 -5.24
C ILE A 86 31.21 7.64 -4.28
#